data_AF-A0A7K9N6P6-F1
#
_entry.id   AF-A0A7K9N6P6-F1
#
_cell.length_a   1.000
_cell.length_b   1.000
_cell.length_c   1.000
_cell.angle_alpha   90.00
_cell.angle_beta   90.00
_cell.angle_gamma   90.00
#
_symmetry.space_group_name_H-M   'P 1'
#
loop_
_entity.id
_entity.type
_entity.pdbx_description
1 polymer ?
#
loop_
_entity_poly.entity_id
_entity_poly.type
_entity_poly.pdbx_seq_one_letter_code
_entity_poly.pdbx_strand_id
1 'polypeptide(L)'
;KSHKQLLMPPMPCRAKTNVMFLKTHKTASSTVLNIMFRFAERYNLTVALPAGQLFHLGYPRTFVAHFVEGFEAIGQNYNIMCNHLRFNPLEVKKVMADNTFYFSILRNPIPLLESSYIYYKHNVPAFRSSKNVNEFLASPTKFYHPADYRENIYARNIMWFDFGYNNNAEDDTKYTQAVLEEIEQNFHLVLIADYFDESMILLKHALCWDLDDVIYFKLNSRSQDTVQTLTPESEEQIKAWCSLDWKLYLHFNQSFWRRIKETIGLEVLEKEVDHLRTRQKELMETCLSELEAVRKDHIRNKALLPFQSGAANILGYNLRQDLDNRTLRTCQKMVMPELQYTSYLYAVQHPHKNRKKLGLPLLWTSPQEK
;
A
#
# COMPACT_ATOMS: atom_id res chain seq x y z
N LYS A 1 58.46 2.02 6.73
CA LYS A 1 57.37 2.54 7.59
C LYS A 1 56.07 2.43 6.81
N SER A 2 55.31 1.36 7.06
CA SER A 2 54.04 1.08 6.39
C SER A 2 52.92 1.75 7.19
N HIS A 3 52.25 2.75 6.60
CA HIS A 3 50.99 3.26 7.12
C HIS A 3 49.87 2.35 6.62
N LYS A 4 49.54 1.33 7.41
CA LYS A 4 48.25 0.63 7.30
C LYS A 4 47.16 1.61 7.69
N GLN A 5 46.45 2.13 6.70
CA GLN A 5 45.17 2.79 6.90
C GLN A 5 44.19 1.74 7.43
N LEU A 6 43.89 1.81 8.73
CA LEU A 6 42.83 1.03 9.36
C LEU A 6 41.51 1.47 8.72
N LEU A 7 41.02 0.67 7.77
CA LEU A 7 39.65 0.75 7.29
C LEU A 7 38.74 0.53 8.50
N MET A 8 38.11 1.61 8.97
CA MET A 8 37.06 1.50 9.98
C MET A 8 35.97 0.58 9.41
N PRO A 9 35.47 -0.40 10.19
CA PRO A 9 34.36 -1.21 9.74
C PRO A 9 33.17 -0.30 9.38
N PRO A 10 32.40 -0.62 8.33
CA PRO A 10 31.23 0.17 7.98
C PRO A 10 30.33 0.30 9.20
N MET A 11 29.95 1.54 9.56
CA MET A 11 29.06 1.76 10.70
C MET A 11 27.78 0.93 10.50
N PRO A 12 27.33 0.17 11.51
CA PRO A 12 26.13 -0.64 11.38
C PRO A 12 24.94 0.26 11.04
N CYS A 13 24.20 -0.09 10.00
CA CYS A 13 23.05 0.70 9.60
C CYS A 13 21.99 0.68 10.71
N ARG A 14 21.45 1.86 11.04
CA ARG A 14 20.40 2.01 12.05
C ARG A 14 19.03 1.95 11.39
N ALA A 15 18.15 1.11 11.93
CA ALA A 15 16.77 1.01 11.47
C ALA A 15 16.11 2.39 11.43
N LYS A 16 15.54 2.74 10.27
CA LYS A 16 14.81 3.98 10.07
C LYS A 16 13.41 3.83 10.67
N THR A 17 13.06 4.72 11.60
CA THR A 17 11.77 4.71 12.29
C THR A 17 10.82 5.79 11.81
N ASN A 18 11.33 6.82 11.13
CA ASN A 18 10.52 7.87 10.51
C ASN A 18 10.30 7.53 9.04
N VAL A 19 9.10 7.11 8.67
CA VAL A 19 8.79 6.58 7.34
C VAL A 19 7.43 7.08 6.84
N MET A 20 7.44 7.68 5.66
CA MET A 20 6.23 8.04 4.94
C MET A 20 6.08 7.08 3.75
N PHE A 21 4.98 6.33 3.75
CA PHE A 21 4.57 5.48 2.65
C PHE A 21 3.40 6.13 1.92
N LEU A 22 3.63 6.61 0.70
CA LEU A 22 2.53 7.01 -0.17
C LEU A 22 1.83 5.75 -0.69
N LYS A 23 0.68 5.46 -0.09
CA LYS A 23 -0.16 4.35 -0.48
C LYS A 23 -0.94 4.66 -1.77
N THR A 24 -0.57 4.01 -2.87
CA THR A 24 -1.30 4.10 -4.16
C THR A 24 -2.39 3.03 -4.28
N HIS A 25 -3.39 3.25 -5.12
CA HIS A 25 -4.53 2.35 -5.26
C HIS A 25 -4.22 1.13 -6.14
N LYS A 26 -4.69 -0.05 -5.68
CA LYS A 26 -4.64 -1.34 -6.42
C LYS A 26 -3.23 -1.88 -6.73
N THR A 27 -2.25 -1.46 -5.93
CA THR A 27 -0.81 -1.81 -6.04
C THR A 27 -0.33 -2.74 -4.90
N ALA A 28 -1.20 -3.57 -4.32
CA ALA A 28 -0.92 -4.36 -3.11
C ALA A 28 -0.52 -3.53 -1.87
N SER A 29 -0.83 -2.24 -1.88
CA SER A 29 -0.44 -1.27 -0.86
C SER A 29 -1.11 -1.47 0.50
N SER A 30 -2.25 -2.20 0.60
CA SER A 30 -2.82 -2.64 1.88
C SER A 30 -1.91 -3.63 2.62
N THR A 31 -1.16 -4.46 1.90
CA THR A 31 -0.15 -5.37 2.47
C THR A 31 1.01 -4.58 3.06
N VAL A 32 1.52 -3.58 2.33
CA VAL A 32 2.58 -2.69 2.81
C VAL A 32 2.10 -1.88 4.02
N LEU A 33 0.86 -1.39 4.03
CA LEU A 33 0.29 -0.72 5.20
C LEU A 33 0.26 -1.63 6.44
N ASN A 34 -0.10 -2.91 6.28
CA ASN A 34 -0.05 -3.87 7.39
C ASN A 34 1.38 -4.05 7.93
N ILE A 35 2.38 -4.14 7.06
CA ILE A 35 3.81 -4.13 7.44
C ILE A 35 4.15 -2.87 8.25
N MET A 36 3.79 -1.69 7.74
CA MET A 36 4.07 -0.41 8.42
C MET A 36 3.43 -0.33 9.81
N PHE A 37 2.19 -0.82 9.95
CA PHE A 37 1.46 -0.83 11.22
C PHE A 37 2.07 -1.80 12.23
N ARG A 38 2.45 -3.01 11.78
CA ARG A 38 3.15 -3.98 12.63
C ARG A 38 4.50 -3.45 13.10
N PHE A 39 5.24 -2.80 12.20
CA PHE A 39 6.50 -2.14 12.54
C PHE A 39 6.27 -1.04 13.58
N ALA A 40 5.26 -0.19 13.38
CA ALA A 40 4.93 0.86 14.34
C ALA A 40 4.65 0.31 15.74
N GLU A 41 3.87 -0.76 15.85
CA GLU A 41 3.61 -1.41 17.15
C GLU A 41 4.86 -2.03 17.76
N ARG A 42 5.64 -2.76 16.97
CA ARG A 42 6.85 -3.45 17.45
C ARG A 42 7.84 -2.47 18.09
N TYR A 43 7.97 -1.27 17.52
CA TYR A 43 8.91 -0.25 17.95
C TYR A 43 8.26 0.89 18.74
N ASN A 44 6.99 0.74 19.14
CA ASN A 44 6.21 1.73 19.89
C ASN A 44 6.24 3.15 19.26
N LEU A 45 6.02 3.20 17.94
CA LEU A 45 6.07 4.40 17.13
C LEU A 45 4.68 5.03 16.97
N THR A 46 4.64 6.34 16.77
CA THR A 46 3.41 7.09 16.51
C THR A 46 3.04 7.05 15.04
N VAL A 47 1.77 6.75 14.74
CA VAL A 47 1.24 6.75 13.37
C VAL A 47 0.36 7.98 13.14
N ALA A 48 0.55 8.69 12.02
CA ALA A 48 -0.29 9.78 11.55
C ALA A 48 -1.63 9.23 11.02
N LEU A 49 -2.55 8.94 11.95
CA LEU A 49 -3.85 8.34 11.64
C LEU A 49 -4.88 9.41 11.22
N PRO A 50 -5.87 9.06 10.39
CA PRO A 50 -6.92 10.00 9.98
C PRO A 50 -7.76 10.53 11.13
N ALA A 51 -8.16 11.79 11.06
CA ALA A 51 -8.99 12.44 12.08
C ALA A 51 -10.43 11.88 12.15
N GLY A 52 -10.98 11.84 13.36
CA GLY A 52 -12.36 11.48 13.64
C GLY A 52 -12.72 10.07 13.17
N GLN A 53 -13.83 9.96 12.43
CA GLN A 53 -14.33 8.68 11.92
C GLN A 53 -13.86 8.36 10.48
N LEU A 54 -12.94 9.16 9.93
CA LEU A 54 -12.37 8.92 8.60
C LEU A 54 -11.36 7.76 8.62
N PHE A 55 -11.19 7.10 7.48
CA PHE A 55 -10.17 6.05 7.27
C PHE A 55 -9.06 6.47 6.31
N HIS A 56 -9.26 7.58 5.60
CA HIS A 56 -8.28 8.17 4.70
C HIS A 56 -7.92 9.57 5.19
N LEU A 57 -6.71 10.02 4.87
CA LEU A 57 -6.20 11.34 5.19
C LEU A 57 -6.72 12.36 4.16
N GLY A 58 -8.04 12.52 4.11
CA GLY A 58 -8.76 13.51 3.30
C GLY A 58 -8.96 13.19 1.82
N TYR A 59 -8.55 12.00 1.37
CA TYR A 59 -8.75 11.53 -0.01
C TYR A 59 -10.23 11.61 -0.43
N PRO A 60 -10.56 12.08 -1.65
CA PRO A 60 -9.67 12.37 -2.79
C PRO A 60 -9.11 13.80 -2.85
N ARG A 61 -9.35 14.62 -1.83
CA ARG A 61 -8.75 15.97 -1.78
C ARG A 61 -7.25 15.86 -1.56
N THR A 62 -6.50 16.82 -2.11
CA THR A 62 -5.08 16.99 -1.82
C THR A 62 -4.85 17.05 -0.31
N PHE A 63 -3.87 16.31 0.18
CA PHE A 63 -3.57 16.20 1.60
C PHE A 63 -3.25 17.57 2.21
N VAL A 64 -3.76 17.78 3.42
CA VAL A 64 -3.46 18.91 4.31
C VAL A 64 -3.33 18.37 5.73
N ALA A 65 -2.42 18.95 6.51
CA ALA A 65 -1.97 18.36 7.77
C ALA A 65 -3.09 18.15 8.81
N HIS A 66 -4.15 18.98 8.78
CA HIS A 66 -5.30 18.85 9.68
C HIS A 66 -6.13 17.56 9.47
N PHE A 67 -5.90 16.81 8.39
CA PHE A 67 -6.51 15.49 8.22
C PHE A 67 -5.92 14.44 9.17
N VAL A 68 -4.79 14.73 9.82
CA VAL A 68 -4.17 13.85 10.83
C VAL A 68 -4.77 14.14 12.20
N GLU A 69 -5.15 13.07 12.90
CA GLU A 69 -5.73 13.14 14.24
C GLU A 69 -4.75 13.78 15.24
N GLY A 70 -5.19 14.83 15.92
CA GLY A 70 -4.40 15.52 16.93
C GLY A 70 -3.25 16.38 16.39
N PHE A 71 -3.16 16.58 15.07
CA PHE A 71 -2.06 17.35 14.46
C PHE A 71 -1.87 18.74 15.06
N GLU A 72 -2.96 19.47 15.33
CA GLU A 72 -2.90 20.82 15.91
C GLU A 72 -2.22 20.87 17.29
N ALA A 73 -2.29 19.77 18.05
CA ALA A 73 -1.67 19.65 19.37
C ALA A 73 -0.27 19.02 19.31
N ILE A 74 -0.05 18.07 18.39
CA ILE A 74 1.18 17.25 18.31
C ILE A 74 2.24 17.89 17.40
N GLY A 75 1.83 18.58 16.34
CA GLY A 75 2.71 19.13 15.32
C GLY A 75 3.50 18.06 14.56
N GLN A 76 4.76 18.37 14.25
CA GLN A 76 5.67 17.54 13.44
C GLN A 76 6.34 16.44 14.28
N ASN A 77 5.57 15.46 14.77
CA ASN A 77 6.09 14.43 15.69
C ASN A 77 5.61 13.00 15.37
N TYR A 78 5.14 12.75 14.15
CA TYR A 78 4.71 11.40 13.75
C TYR A 78 5.87 10.62 13.13
N ASN A 79 5.97 9.34 13.48
CA ASN A 79 6.99 8.45 12.94
C ASN A 79 6.53 7.80 11.63
N ILE A 80 5.28 7.32 11.56
CA ILE A 80 4.78 6.56 10.42
C ILE A 80 3.57 7.26 9.80
N MET A 81 3.55 7.42 8.48
CA MET A 81 2.38 7.90 7.74
C MET A 81 2.16 7.02 6.51
N CYS A 82 1.07 6.26 6.50
CA CYS A 82 0.84 5.23 5.48
C CYS A 82 -0.63 5.00 5.07
N ASN A 83 -1.60 5.73 5.66
CA ASN A 83 -3.00 5.69 5.22
C ASN A 83 -3.16 6.42 3.86
N HIS A 84 -4.20 6.07 3.09
CA HIS A 84 -4.46 6.71 1.81
C HIS A 84 -4.58 8.23 1.92
N LEU A 85 -3.86 8.92 1.04
CA LEU A 85 -3.84 10.37 0.88
C LEU A 85 -3.55 10.70 -0.58
N ARG A 86 -3.89 11.92 -1.00
CA ARG A 86 -3.43 12.47 -2.27
C ARG A 86 -2.24 13.38 -1.98
N PHE A 87 -1.07 13.05 -2.54
CA PHE A 87 0.20 13.61 -2.08
C PHE A 87 0.28 15.13 -2.20
N ASN A 88 0.83 15.75 -1.17
CA ASN A 88 1.17 17.16 -1.12
C ASN A 88 2.46 17.29 -0.29
N PRO A 89 3.62 17.48 -0.94
CA PRO A 89 4.90 17.41 -0.25
C PRO A 89 5.03 18.46 0.86
N LEU A 90 4.49 19.66 0.64
CA LEU A 90 4.56 20.75 1.62
C LEU A 90 3.74 20.46 2.88
N GLU A 91 2.57 19.84 2.73
CA GLU A 91 1.71 19.50 3.87
C GLU A 91 2.18 18.24 4.60
N VAL A 92 2.72 17.26 3.88
CA VAL A 92 3.29 16.05 4.51
C VAL A 92 4.51 16.41 5.37
N LYS A 93 5.37 17.33 4.92
CA LYS A 93 6.53 17.82 5.69
C LYS A 93 6.14 18.49 7.01
N LYS A 94 4.92 19.03 7.13
CA LYS A 94 4.43 19.59 8.41
C LYS A 94 4.17 18.51 9.47
N VAL A 95 3.87 17.28 9.04
CA VAL A 95 3.49 16.15 9.91
C VAL A 95 4.71 15.28 10.23
N MET A 96 5.53 15.03 9.22
CA MET A 96 6.64 14.07 9.29
C MET A 96 7.95 14.75 9.67
N ALA A 97 8.78 14.10 10.50
CA ALA A 97 10.12 14.60 10.85
C ALA A 97 11.03 14.80 9.62
N ASP A 98 12.00 15.70 9.71
CA ASP A 98 12.88 16.07 8.58
C ASP A 98 13.70 14.90 8.02
N ASN A 99 14.07 13.93 8.87
CA ASN A 99 14.82 12.74 8.48
C ASN A 99 13.95 11.55 8.02
N THR A 100 12.68 11.82 7.71
CA THR A 100 11.72 10.80 7.24
C THR A 100 12.17 10.19 5.92
N PHE A 101 12.11 8.86 5.83
CA PHE A 101 12.27 8.14 4.58
C PHE A 101 10.94 8.08 3.83
N TYR A 102 10.90 8.64 2.63
CA TYR A 102 9.71 8.68 1.77
C TYR A 102 9.78 7.57 0.73
N PHE A 103 8.77 6.72 0.67
CA PHE A 103 8.64 5.73 -0.37
C PHE A 103 7.21 5.55 -0.86
N SER A 104 7.06 4.94 -2.03
CA SER A 104 5.77 4.61 -2.63
C SER A 104 5.83 3.23 -3.27
N ILE A 105 4.73 2.76 -3.84
CA ILE A 105 4.65 1.54 -4.63
C ILE A 105 3.83 1.77 -5.89
N LEU A 106 4.24 1.19 -7.01
CA LEU A 106 3.54 1.22 -8.29
C LEU A 106 3.20 -0.19 -8.75
N ARG A 107 2.38 -0.30 -9.78
CA ARG A 107 2.06 -1.56 -10.45
C ARG A 107 1.90 -1.31 -11.94
N ASN A 108 2.14 -2.34 -12.76
CA ASN A 108 1.82 -2.28 -14.18
C ASN A 108 0.35 -1.80 -14.38
N PRO A 109 0.12 -0.72 -15.15
CA PRO A 109 -1.21 -0.14 -15.35
C PRO A 109 -2.23 -1.11 -15.97
N ILE A 110 -1.78 -2.12 -16.73
CA ILE A 110 -2.66 -3.11 -17.39
C ILE A 110 -3.46 -3.91 -16.34
N PRO A 111 -2.83 -4.74 -15.48
CA PRO A 111 -3.56 -5.44 -14.43
C PRO A 111 -4.09 -4.51 -13.34
N LEU A 112 -3.55 -3.29 -13.20
CA LEU A 112 -4.07 -2.29 -12.27
C LEU A 112 -5.44 -1.79 -12.70
N LEU A 113 -5.65 -1.39 -13.96
CA LEU A 113 -6.92 -0.85 -14.41
C LEU A 113 -8.02 -1.93 -14.37
N GLU A 114 -7.71 -3.15 -14.77
CA GLU A 114 -8.68 -4.25 -14.67
C GLU A 114 -9.04 -4.55 -13.20
N SER A 115 -8.05 -4.51 -12.30
CA SER A 115 -8.31 -4.61 -10.86
C SER A 115 -9.17 -3.46 -10.32
N SER A 116 -8.91 -2.23 -10.78
CA SER A 116 -9.68 -1.04 -10.45
C SER A 116 -11.12 -1.17 -10.94
N TYR A 117 -11.31 -1.59 -12.19
CA TYR A 117 -12.60 -1.76 -12.83
C TYR A 117 -13.53 -2.66 -12.01
N ILE A 118 -13.06 -3.85 -11.62
CA ILE A 118 -13.85 -4.79 -10.84
C ILE A 118 -14.10 -4.28 -9.42
N TYR A 119 -13.08 -3.73 -8.76
CA TYR A 119 -13.17 -3.27 -7.37
C TYR A 119 -14.10 -2.07 -7.21
N TYR A 120 -14.16 -1.19 -8.20
CA TYR A 120 -15.00 0.01 -8.18
C TYR A 120 -16.20 -0.07 -9.12
N LYS A 121 -16.53 -1.28 -9.63
CA LYS A 121 -17.57 -1.52 -10.63
C LYS A 121 -18.91 -0.83 -10.35
N HIS A 122 -19.33 -0.75 -9.10
CA HIS A 122 -20.61 -0.17 -8.71
C HIS A 122 -20.53 1.30 -8.27
N ASN A 123 -19.32 1.80 -8.01
CA ASN A 123 -19.09 3.11 -7.38
C ASN A 123 -18.61 4.16 -8.38
N VAL A 124 -17.92 3.74 -9.44
CA VAL A 124 -17.37 4.62 -10.47
C VAL A 124 -18.35 4.68 -11.65
N PRO A 125 -18.89 5.87 -11.98
CA PRO A 125 -19.86 6.03 -13.08
C PRO A 125 -19.41 5.41 -14.41
N ALA A 126 -18.14 5.62 -14.79
CA ALA A 126 -17.57 5.09 -16.02
C ALA A 126 -17.55 3.55 -16.05
N PHE A 127 -17.26 2.92 -14.92
CA PHE A 127 -17.23 1.46 -14.83
C PHE A 127 -18.63 0.86 -14.71
N ARG A 128 -19.53 1.49 -13.97
CA ARG A 128 -20.91 0.98 -13.76
C ARG A 128 -21.67 0.84 -15.07
N SER A 129 -21.40 1.73 -16.02
CA SER A 129 -22.18 1.89 -17.26
C SER A 129 -21.79 0.91 -18.38
N SER A 130 -20.60 0.29 -18.33
CA SER A 130 -20.21 -0.76 -19.28
C SER A 130 -20.58 -2.15 -18.76
N LYS A 131 -20.58 -3.19 -19.59
CA LYS A 131 -20.79 -4.59 -19.16
C LYS A 131 -19.54 -5.17 -18.53
N ASN A 132 -18.39 -5.02 -19.20
CA ASN A 132 -17.11 -5.60 -18.84
C ASN A 132 -15.95 -4.63 -19.15
N VAL A 133 -14.73 -4.96 -18.71
CA VAL A 133 -13.57 -4.08 -18.85
C VAL A 133 -13.18 -3.86 -20.33
N ASN A 134 -13.35 -4.89 -21.17
CA ASN A 134 -13.03 -4.81 -22.61
C ASN A 134 -14.00 -3.87 -23.34
N GLU A 135 -15.29 -3.88 -23.00
CA GLU A 135 -16.25 -2.92 -23.56
C GLU A 135 -15.94 -1.49 -23.13
N PHE A 136 -15.57 -1.29 -21.86
CA PHE A 136 -15.13 0.02 -21.38
C PHE A 136 -13.93 0.52 -22.20
N LEU A 137 -12.92 -0.34 -22.41
CA LEU A 137 -11.69 0.00 -23.13
C LEU A 137 -11.85 0.15 -24.64
N ALA A 138 -12.86 -0.47 -25.24
CA ALA A 138 -13.18 -0.27 -26.65
C ALA A 138 -13.67 1.16 -26.94
N SER A 139 -14.23 1.86 -25.94
CA SER A 139 -14.74 3.24 -26.09
C SER A 139 -14.77 4.00 -24.75
N PRO A 140 -13.63 4.26 -24.09
CA PRO A 140 -13.60 4.77 -22.72
C PRO A 140 -14.25 6.16 -22.60
N THR A 141 -14.13 7.00 -23.63
CA THR A 141 -14.75 8.34 -23.69
C THR A 141 -16.28 8.30 -23.76
N LYS A 142 -16.89 7.18 -24.18
CA LYS A 142 -18.34 6.98 -24.12
C LYS A 142 -18.84 6.87 -22.68
N PHE A 143 -18.01 6.36 -21.77
CA PHE A 143 -18.38 6.07 -20.39
C PHE A 143 -17.77 7.06 -19.39
N TYR A 144 -16.59 7.62 -19.69
CA TYR A 144 -15.89 8.60 -18.87
C TYR A 144 -16.36 10.01 -19.21
N HIS A 145 -17.34 10.52 -18.47
CA HIS A 145 -17.84 11.88 -18.65
C HIS A 145 -17.05 12.89 -17.81
N PRO A 146 -16.62 14.04 -18.38
CA PRO A 146 -15.90 15.07 -17.63
C PRO A 146 -16.66 15.66 -16.44
N ALA A 147 -18.00 15.64 -16.48
CA ALA A 147 -18.84 16.12 -15.38
C ALA A 147 -18.68 15.28 -14.11
N ASP A 148 -18.37 13.98 -14.27
CA ASP A 148 -18.24 13.00 -13.18
C ASP A 148 -16.77 12.77 -12.76
N TYR A 149 -15.88 13.73 -13.06
CA TYR A 149 -14.43 13.52 -12.93
C TYR A 149 -14.00 13.16 -11.51
N ARG A 150 -14.70 13.65 -10.47
CA ARG A 150 -14.37 13.39 -9.06
C ARG A 150 -14.63 11.94 -8.67
N GLU A 151 -15.68 11.36 -9.23
CA GLU A 151 -16.11 9.99 -9.02
C GLU A 151 -15.33 9.03 -9.93
N ASN A 152 -14.89 9.51 -11.09
CA ASN A 152 -14.16 8.73 -12.09
C ASN A 152 -12.63 8.69 -11.86
N ILE A 153 -12.10 9.20 -10.75
CA ILE A 153 -10.65 9.18 -10.46
C ILE A 153 -10.02 7.78 -10.53
N TYR A 154 -10.78 6.73 -10.22
CA TYR A 154 -10.33 5.35 -10.27
C TYR A 154 -10.31 4.73 -11.68
N ALA A 155 -10.84 5.45 -12.68
CA ALA A 155 -10.96 4.97 -14.05
C ALA A 155 -9.81 5.38 -14.98
N ARG A 156 -8.94 6.29 -14.55
CA ARG A 156 -7.87 6.84 -15.39
C ARG A 156 -6.73 7.39 -14.56
N ASN A 157 -5.50 6.98 -14.87
CA ASN A 157 -4.24 7.47 -14.27
C ASN A 157 -4.29 7.62 -12.73
N ILE A 158 -4.75 6.59 -12.03
CA ILE A 158 -4.98 6.70 -10.58
C ILE A 158 -3.67 6.77 -9.79
N MET A 159 -2.59 6.13 -10.24
CA MET A 159 -1.31 6.28 -9.55
C MET A 159 -0.84 7.73 -9.66
N TRP A 160 -0.90 8.33 -10.86
CA TRP A 160 -0.61 9.75 -11.10
C TRP A 160 -1.45 10.67 -10.20
N PHE A 161 -2.74 10.35 -10.02
CA PHE A 161 -3.63 11.06 -9.10
C PHE A 161 -3.15 10.99 -7.66
N ASP A 162 -2.79 9.79 -7.18
CA ASP A 162 -2.35 9.54 -5.82
C ASP A 162 -1.06 10.31 -5.50
N PHE A 163 -0.15 10.47 -6.48
CA PHE A 163 1.03 11.33 -6.39
C PHE A 163 0.73 12.84 -6.37
N GLY A 164 -0.53 13.24 -6.41
CA GLY A 164 -0.96 14.64 -6.23
C GLY A 164 -1.35 15.35 -7.51
N TYR A 165 -1.10 14.75 -8.67
CA TYR A 165 -1.25 15.41 -9.97
C TYR A 165 -2.66 15.24 -10.57
N ASN A 166 -2.91 15.92 -11.70
CA ASN A 166 -4.17 15.80 -12.43
C ASN A 166 -4.14 14.54 -13.31
N ASN A 167 -5.02 13.59 -13.03
CA ASN A 167 -5.10 12.31 -13.77
C ASN A 167 -5.71 12.45 -15.18
N ASN A 168 -6.28 13.62 -15.49
CA ASN A 168 -6.75 14.01 -16.81
C ASN A 168 -5.80 14.98 -17.53
N ALA A 169 -4.60 15.22 -17.00
CA ALA A 169 -3.62 16.04 -17.70
C ALA A 169 -3.33 15.47 -19.09
N GLU A 170 -3.04 16.36 -20.03
CA GLU A 170 -2.55 15.96 -21.34
C GLU A 170 -1.19 15.27 -21.19
N ASP A 171 -0.95 14.28 -22.04
CA ASP A 171 0.30 13.54 -22.05
C ASP A 171 1.38 14.31 -22.84
N ASP A 172 1.74 15.48 -22.33
CA ASP A 172 2.81 16.31 -22.84
C ASP A 172 4.17 15.85 -22.28
N THR A 173 5.16 15.69 -23.17
CA THR A 173 6.47 15.15 -22.79
C THR A 173 7.20 16.02 -21.77
N LYS A 174 7.12 17.37 -21.88
CA LYS A 174 7.82 18.26 -20.95
C LYS A 174 7.16 18.21 -19.58
N TYR A 175 5.84 18.25 -19.53
CA TYR A 175 5.06 18.11 -18.30
C TYR A 175 5.35 16.77 -17.62
N THR A 176 5.21 15.66 -18.34
CA THR A 176 5.42 14.33 -17.79
C THR A 176 6.85 14.15 -17.26
N GLN A 177 7.86 14.62 -17.99
CA GLN A 177 9.25 14.55 -17.53
C GLN A 177 9.48 15.36 -16.25
N ALA A 178 8.95 16.58 -16.17
CA ALA A 178 9.07 17.41 -14.98
C ALA A 178 8.42 16.76 -13.75
N VAL A 179 7.26 16.12 -13.92
CA VAL A 179 6.59 15.38 -12.84
C VAL A 179 7.41 14.17 -12.38
N LEU A 180 8.01 13.41 -13.31
CA LEU A 180 8.85 12.27 -12.94
C LEU A 180 10.06 12.70 -12.11
N GLU A 181 10.73 13.79 -12.52
CA GLU A 181 11.84 14.39 -11.76
C GLU A 181 11.39 14.90 -10.39
N GLU A 182 10.22 15.52 -10.29
CA GLU A 182 9.67 15.97 -9.01
C GLU A 182 9.38 14.78 -8.08
N ILE A 183 8.86 13.65 -8.60
CA ILE A 183 8.65 12.44 -7.80
C ILE A 183 10.01 11.88 -7.33
N GLU A 184 11.03 11.82 -8.18
CA GLU A 184 12.38 11.37 -7.79
C GLU A 184 13.01 12.24 -6.71
N GLN A 185 12.74 13.56 -6.71
CA GLN A 185 13.21 14.46 -5.67
C GLN A 185 12.49 14.28 -4.33
N ASN A 186 11.22 13.90 -4.35
CA ASN A 186 10.40 13.75 -3.15
C ASN A 186 10.46 12.34 -2.53
N PHE A 187 10.74 11.31 -3.33
CA PHE A 187 10.72 9.91 -2.90
C PHE A 187 12.10 9.27 -2.97
N HIS A 188 12.54 8.70 -1.86
CA HIS A 188 13.82 7.98 -1.76
C HIS A 188 13.77 6.62 -2.46
N LEU A 189 12.58 6.04 -2.60
CA LEU A 189 12.35 4.73 -3.19
C LEU A 189 10.92 4.61 -3.74
N VAL A 190 10.77 4.01 -4.91
CA VAL A 190 9.46 3.59 -5.45
C VAL A 190 9.55 2.10 -5.75
N LEU A 191 8.71 1.32 -5.06
CA LEU A 191 8.63 -0.14 -5.19
C LEU A 191 7.75 -0.54 -6.38
N ILE A 192 7.88 -1.80 -6.82
CA ILE A 192 7.10 -2.35 -7.95
C ILE A 192 6.34 -3.59 -7.49
N ALA A 193 5.02 -3.51 -7.44
CA ALA A 193 4.15 -4.58 -6.97
C ALA A 193 4.21 -5.84 -7.84
N ASP A 194 4.62 -5.73 -9.10
CA ASP A 194 4.86 -6.86 -10.00
C ASP A 194 6.04 -7.73 -9.52
N TYR A 195 6.96 -7.13 -8.75
CA TYR A 195 8.13 -7.76 -8.13
C TYR A 195 8.05 -7.58 -6.61
N PHE A 196 6.94 -8.04 -6.01
CA PHE A 196 6.61 -7.71 -4.62
C PHE A 196 7.63 -8.28 -3.61
N ASP A 197 8.12 -9.50 -3.82
CA ASP A 197 9.13 -10.11 -2.94
C ASP A 197 10.44 -9.34 -3.00
N GLU A 198 10.92 -9.04 -4.19
CA GLU A 198 12.10 -8.22 -4.46
C GLU A 198 11.94 -6.82 -3.87
N SER A 199 10.74 -6.25 -3.97
CA SER A 199 10.40 -4.96 -3.37
C SER A 199 10.49 -4.97 -1.85
N MET A 200 10.07 -6.05 -1.18
CA MET A 200 10.19 -6.17 0.28
C MET A 200 11.65 -6.31 0.71
N ILE A 201 12.46 -7.05 -0.04
CA ILE A 201 13.92 -7.12 0.22
C ILE A 201 14.58 -5.77 -0.01
N LEU A 202 14.25 -5.07 -1.10
CA LEU A 202 14.78 -3.74 -1.36
C LEU A 202 14.38 -2.74 -0.25
N LEU A 203 13.14 -2.80 0.22
CA LEU A 203 12.64 -1.96 1.31
C LEU A 203 13.39 -2.27 2.62
N LYS A 204 13.57 -3.55 2.95
CA LYS A 204 14.34 -4.01 4.12
C LYS A 204 15.75 -3.39 4.14
N HIS A 205 16.47 -3.47 3.02
CA HIS A 205 17.81 -2.88 2.89
C HIS A 205 17.78 -1.35 2.99
N ALA A 206 16.84 -0.69 2.31
CA ALA A 206 16.74 0.77 2.29
C ALA A 206 16.39 1.39 3.66
N LEU A 207 15.61 0.67 4.48
CA LEU A 207 15.21 1.09 5.82
C LEU A 207 16.08 0.51 6.93
N CYS A 208 16.99 -0.41 6.59
CA CYS A 208 17.81 -1.16 7.54
C CYS A 208 16.96 -1.88 8.59
N TRP A 209 15.91 -2.54 8.09
CA TRP A 209 15.00 -3.36 8.87
C TRP A 209 15.44 -4.82 8.88
N ASP A 210 14.92 -5.58 9.84
CA ASP A 210 15.12 -7.03 9.86
C ASP A 210 14.20 -7.72 8.86
N LEU A 211 14.50 -8.98 8.52
CA LEU A 211 13.63 -9.78 7.65
C LEU A 211 12.21 -9.86 8.23
N ASP A 212 12.07 -10.13 9.53
CA ASP A 212 10.78 -10.26 10.21
C ASP A 212 9.91 -8.98 10.16
N ASP A 213 10.52 -7.82 9.94
CA ASP A 213 9.82 -6.54 9.82
C ASP A 213 9.13 -6.39 8.46
N VAL A 214 9.62 -7.05 7.40
CA VAL A 214 9.05 -6.98 6.04
C VAL A 214 8.29 -8.24 5.61
N ILE A 215 8.23 -9.28 6.46
CA ILE A 215 7.38 -10.44 6.18
C ILE A 215 5.93 -9.99 6.10
N TYR A 216 5.21 -10.55 5.14
CA TYR A 216 3.83 -10.20 4.89
C TYR A 216 2.99 -11.44 4.58
N PHE A 217 1.68 -11.35 4.79
CA PHE A 217 0.70 -12.19 4.09
C PHE A 217 0.00 -11.35 3.02
N LYS A 218 -0.40 -11.97 1.92
CA LYS A 218 -1.04 -11.25 0.81
C LYS A 218 -2.45 -10.81 1.20
N LEU A 219 -2.59 -9.55 1.60
CA LEU A 219 -3.89 -8.97 2.00
C LEU A 219 -4.59 -8.28 0.84
N ASN A 220 -5.93 -8.18 0.94
CA ASN A 220 -6.78 -7.51 -0.04
C ASN A 220 -6.63 -8.08 -1.47
N SER A 221 -6.27 -9.36 -1.57
CA SER A 221 -6.30 -10.13 -2.81
C SER A 221 -7.75 -10.46 -3.16
N ARG A 222 -8.06 -10.55 -4.44
CA ARG A 222 -9.38 -10.97 -4.92
C ARG A 222 -9.31 -12.39 -5.46
N SER A 223 -10.46 -13.05 -5.45
CA SER A 223 -10.60 -14.39 -6.02
C SER A 223 -10.47 -14.38 -7.55
N GLN A 224 -9.90 -15.45 -8.10
CA GLN A 224 -9.61 -15.58 -9.54
C GLN A 224 -10.88 -15.54 -10.40
N ASP A 225 -12.03 -16.01 -9.88
CA ASP A 225 -13.32 -15.95 -10.57
C ASP A 225 -13.84 -14.54 -10.82
N THR A 226 -13.27 -13.52 -10.15
CA THR A 226 -13.61 -12.11 -10.36
C THR A 226 -12.58 -11.36 -11.22
N VAL A 227 -11.52 -12.03 -11.67
CA VAL A 227 -10.54 -11.45 -12.60
C VAL A 227 -11.09 -11.53 -14.01
N GLN A 228 -11.10 -10.42 -14.72
CA GLN A 228 -11.51 -10.39 -16.13
C GLN A 228 -10.32 -10.62 -17.05
N THR A 229 -10.50 -11.49 -18.04
CA THR A 229 -9.55 -11.65 -19.13
C THR A 229 -9.58 -10.43 -20.05
N LEU A 230 -8.43 -9.78 -20.21
CA LEU A 230 -8.23 -8.70 -21.17
C LEU A 230 -7.94 -9.25 -22.56
N THR A 231 -8.47 -8.60 -23.59
CA THR A 231 -8.01 -8.88 -24.96
C THR A 231 -6.68 -8.17 -25.22
N PRO A 232 -5.83 -8.65 -26.15
CA PRO A 232 -4.60 -7.97 -26.52
C PRO A 232 -4.83 -6.51 -26.93
N GLU A 233 -5.92 -6.22 -27.64
CA GLU A 233 -6.29 -4.85 -28.02
C GLU A 233 -6.62 -4.01 -26.78
N SER A 234 -7.33 -4.59 -25.81
CA SER A 234 -7.68 -3.91 -24.57
C SER A 234 -6.44 -3.58 -23.75
N GLU A 235 -5.43 -4.44 -23.72
CA GLU A 235 -4.14 -4.15 -23.07
C GLU A 235 -3.45 -2.93 -23.68
N GLU A 236 -3.40 -2.81 -25.00
CA GLU A 236 -2.85 -1.62 -25.68
C GLU A 236 -3.71 -0.37 -25.43
N GLN A 237 -5.04 -0.51 -25.42
CA GLN A 237 -5.93 0.60 -25.08
C GLN A 237 -5.71 1.10 -23.65
N ILE A 238 -5.37 0.23 -22.70
CA ILE A 238 -5.02 0.66 -21.33
C ILE A 238 -3.79 1.54 -21.33
N LYS A 239 -2.74 1.17 -22.08
CA LYS A 239 -1.51 1.98 -22.16
C LYS A 239 -1.78 3.37 -22.71
N ALA A 240 -2.69 3.48 -23.69
CA ALA A 240 -3.10 4.77 -24.25
C ALA A 240 -4.02 5.56 -23.29
N TRP A 241 -5.03 4.91 -22.71
CA TRP A 241 -6.01 5.54 -21.83
C TRP A 241 -5.38 6.03 -20.51
N CYS A 242 -4.47 5.23 -19.96
CA CYS A 242 -3.70 5.49 -18.75
C CYS A 242 -2.24 5.81 -19.07
N SER A 243 -1.99 6.67 -20.07
CA SER A 243 -0.64 6.94 -20.58
C SER A 243 0.31 7.56 -19.55
N LEU A 244 -0.20 8.39 -18.62
CA LEU A 244 0.61 8.98 -17.55
C LEU A 244 1.07 7.90 -16.56
N ASP A 245 0.17 7.01 -16.14
CA ASP A 245 0.52 5.85 -15.30
C ASP A 245 1.48 4.89 -16.03
N TRP A 246 1.34 4.75 -17.35
CA TRP A 246 2.25 3.94 -18.17
C TRP A 246 3.68 4.48 -18.17
N LYS A 247 3.85 5.79 -18.41
CA LYS A 247 5.16 6.44 -18.35
C LYS A 247 5.75 6.42 -16.94
N LEU A 248 4.92 6.65 -15.92
CA LEU A 248 5.29 6.53 -14.51
C LEU A 248 5.84 5.15 -14.18
N TYR A 249 5.12 4.10 -14.57
CA TYR A 249 5.53 2.71 -14.34
C TYR A 249 6.84 2.38 -15.05
N LEU A 250 6.98 2.72 -16.33
CA LEU A 250 8.19 2.44 -17.09
C LEU A 250 9.43 3.10 -16.48
N HIS A 251 9.31 4.37 -16.08
CA HIS A 251 10.39 5.13 -15.44
C HIS A 251 10.84 4.48 -14.14
N PHE A 252 9.90 4.25 -13.22
CA PHE A 252 10.23 3.74 -11.89
C PHE A 252 10.55 2.24 -11.86
N ASN A 253 10.08 1.46 -12.84
CA ASN A 253 10.53 0.08 -13.02
C ASN A 253 12.02 0.03 -13.40
N GLN A 254 12.48 0.95 -14.27
CA GLN A 254 13.90 1.05 -14.60
C GLN A 254 14.73 1.51 -13.40
N SER A 255 14.27 2.52 -12.66
CA SER A 255 14.99 2.99 -11.45
C SER A 255 15.03 1.92 -10.35
N PHE A 256 13.96 1.14 -10.19
CA PHE A 256 13.88 0.02 -9.25
C PHE A 256 14.95 -1.03 -9.51
N TRP A 257 15.06 -1.53 -10.75
CA TRP A 257 16.07 -2.53 -11.10
C TRP A 257 17.49 -1.98 -11.08
N ARG A 258 17.67 -0.69 -11.42
CA ARG A 258 18.96 0.00 -11.27
C ARG A 258 19.40 0.01 -9.80
N ARG A 259 18.49 0.43 -8.91
CA ARG A 259 18.74 0.48 -7.45
C ARG A 259 19.13 -0.88 -6.90
N ILE A 260 18.41 -1.94 -7.27
CA ILE A 260 18.73 -3.32 -6.86
C ILE A 260 20.15 -3.71 -7.27
N LYS A 261 20.51 -3.47 -8.54
CA LYS A 261 21.84 -3.82 -9.07
C LYS A 261 22.95 -3.07 -8.35
N GLU A 262 22.73 -1.81 -8.02
CA GLU A 262 23.71 -0.94 -7.38
C GLU A 262 23.88 -1.20 -5.87
N THR A 263 22.83 -1.63 -5.18
CA THR A 263 22.83 -1.69 -3.70
C THR A 263 22.86 -3.11 -3.12
N ILE A 264 22.27 -4.08 -3.80
CA ILE A 264 22.13 -5.46 -3.29
C ILE A 264 22.86 -6.44 -4.21
N GLY A 265 22.68 -6.30 -5.52
CA GLY A 265 23.12 -7.26 -6.52
C GLY A 265 22.11 -8.41 -6.70
N LEU A 266 21.99 -8.92 -7.93
CA LEU A 266 20.94 -9.88 -8.29
C LEU A 266 21.09 -11.24 -7.60
N GLU A 267 22.32 -11.75 -7.44
CA GLU A 267 22.57 -13.03 -6.78
C GLU A 267 22.23 -13.00 -5.28
N VAL A 268 22.48 -11.87 -4.62
CA VAL A 268 22.14 -11.69 -3.20
C VAL A 268 20.64 -11.50 -3.04
N LEU A 269 20.02 -10.74 -3.95
CA LEU A 269 18.57 -10.55 -3.98
C LEU A 269 17.84 -11.89 -4.06
N GLU A 270 18.23 -12.77 -4.99
CA GLU A 270 17.60 -14.08 -5.16
C GLU A 270 17.63 -14.91 -3.87
N LYS A 271 18.79 -14.98 -3.20
CA LYS A 271 18.93 -15.68 -1.91
C LYS A 271 18.07 -15.07 -0.80
N GLU A 272 18.02 -13.74 -0.70
CA GLU A 272 17.18 -13.08 0.30
C GLU A 272 15.69 -13.23 0.03
N VAL A 273 15.28 -13.24 -1.25
CA VAL A 273 13.90 -13.54 -1.65
C VAL A 273 13.52 -14.96 -1.26
N ASP A 274 14.41 -15.95 -1.45
CA ASP A 274 14.15 -17.32 -1.02
C ASP A 274 14.04 -17.42 0.51
N HIS A 275 14.87 -16.71 1.26
CA HIS A 275 14.75 -16.62 2.71
C HIS A 275 13.42 -15.99 3.14
N LEU A 276 12.98 -14.92 2.48
CA LEU A 276 11.68 -14.29 2.72
C LEU A 276 10.53 -15.27 2.48
N ARG A 277 10.56 -16.01 1.37
CA ARG A 277 9.52 -16.99 1.01
C ARG A 277 9.46 -18.15 1.99
N THR A 278 10.62 -18.71 2.37
CA THR A 278 10.69 -19.77 3.39
C THR A 278 10.10 -19.29 4.71
N ARG A 279 10.54 -18.12 5.18
CA ARG A 279 10.08 -17.57 6.45
C ARG A 279 8.59 -17.19 6.43
N GLN A 280 8.10 -16.67 5.31
CA GLN A 280 6.67 -16.44 5.09
C GLN A 280 5.88 -17.74 5.20
N LYS A 281 6.34 -18.81 4.54
CA LYS A 281 5.69 -20.13 4.57
C LYS A 281 5.60 -20.71 5.97
N GLU A 282 6.70 -20.67 6.74
CA GLU A 282 6.71 -21.13 8.15
C GLU A 282 5.65 -20.42 8.99
N LEU A 283 5.53 -19.10 8.84
CA LEU A 283 4.54 -18.31 9.57
C LEU A 283 3.12 -18.60 9.08
N MET A 284 2.92 -18.85 7.80
CA MET A 284 1.62 -19.26 7.26
C MET A 284 1.19 -20.62 7.83
N GLU A 285 2.07 -21.60 7.87
CA GLU A 285 1.82 -22.93 8.47
C GLU A 285 1.55 -22.86 9.99
N THR A 286 2.21 -21.92 10.66
CA THR A 286 1.96 -21.64 12.08
C THR A 286 0.60 -20.99 12.28
N CYS A 287 0.24 -20.00 11.46
CA CYS A 287 -0.90 -19.13 11.73
C CYS A 287 -2.23 -19.62 11.15
N LEU A 288 -2.22 -20.22 9.96
CA LEU A 288 -3.40 -20.35 9.12
C LEU A 288 -4.01 -21.75 9.18
N SER A 289 -5.35 -21.83 9.24
CA SER A 289 -6.06 -23.11 9.10
C SER A 289 -5.92 -23.68 7.69
N GLU A 290 -6.02 -22.79 6.69
CA GLU A 290 -5.78 -23.08 5.29
C GLU A 290 -4.61 -22.22 4.82
N LEU A 291 -3.61 -22.79 4.12
CA LEU A 291 -2.46 -22.02 3.62
C LEU A 291 -2.88 -20.97 2.58
N GLU A 292 -4.01 -21.17 1.91
CA GLU A 292 -4.54 -20.24 0.93
C GLU A 292 -5.61 -19.33 1.52
N ALA A 293 -5.74 -18.14 0.94
CA ALA A 293 -6.79 -17.20 1.31
C ALA A 293 -8.17 -17.74 0.88
N VAL A 294 -9.16 -17.59 1.74
CA VAL A 294 -10.52 -18.10 1.56
C VAL A 294 -11.50 -16.99 1.18
N ARG A 295 -12.57 -17.37 0.49
CA ARG A 295 -13.66 -16.44 0.11
C ARG A 295 -14.43 -15.93 1.32
N LYS A 296 -15.07 -14.76 1.18
CA LYS A 296 -15.81 -14.06 2.25
C LYS A 296 -16.82 -14.92 3.01
N ASP A 297 -17.46 -15.86 2.32
CA ASP A 297 -18.45 -16.81 2.86
C ASP A 297 -17.81 -17.88 3.76
N HIS A 298 -16.55 -18.23 3.51
CA HIS A 298 -15.78 -19.22 4.27
C HIS A 298 -14.92 -18.61 5.40
N ILE A 299 -14.93 -17.28 5.55
CA ILE A 299 -14.26 -16.61 6.68
C ILE A 299 -15.09 -16.82 7.95
N ARG A 300 -14.51 -17.57 8.90
CA ARG A 300 -15.15 -17.98 10.16
C ARG A 300 -15.27 -16.81 11.14
N ASN A 301 -14.19 -16.06 11.34
CA ASN A 301 -14.19 -14.87 12.20
C ASN A 301 -14.55 -13.62 11.38
N LYS A 302 -15.77 -13.10 11.54
CA LYS A 302 -16.23 -11.90 10.83
C LYS A 302 -15.47 -10.62 11.19
N ALA A 303 -14.74 -10.59 12.29
CA ALA A 303 -13.84 -9.49 12.61
C ALA A 303 -12.59 -9.46 11.70
N LEU A 304 -12.29 -10.55 10.99
CA LEU A 304 -11.24 -10.63 9.96
C LEU A 304 -11.76 -10.50 8.53
N LEU A 305 -13.06 -10.21 8.34
CA LEU A 305 -13.65 -10.04 7.02
C LEU A 305 -13.11 -8.77 6.35
N PRO A 306 -12.37 -8.87 5.21
CA PRO A 306 -11.94 -7.68 4.49
C PRO A 306 -13.12 -6.93 3.89
N PHE A 307 -12.96 -5.62 3.71
CA PHE A 307 -13.95 -4.79 3.04
C PHE A 307 -14.21 -5.30 1.62
N GLN A 308 -15.48 -5.51 1.30
CA GLN A 308 -15.94 -5.96 -0.01
C GLN A 308 -16.38 -4.75 -0.82
N SER A 309 -15.94 -4.63 -2.07
CA SER A 309 -16.22 -3.46 -2.91
C SER A 309 -16.51 -3.86 -4.35
N GLY A 310 -17.46 -3.16 -4.97
CA GLY A 310 -17.82 -3.37 -6.36
C GLY A 310 -18.24 -4.81 -6.63
N ALA A 311 -17.72 -5.36 -7.72
CA ALA A 311 -17.94 -6.75 -8.11
C ALA A 311 -16.79 -7.67 -7.64
N ALA A 312 -15.83 -7.14 -6.87
CA ALA A 312 -14.71 -7.92 -6.37
C ALA A 312 -15.14 -8.81 -5.21
N ASN A 313 -14.60 -10.03 -5.17
CA ASN A 313 -14.68 -10.90 -4.00
C ASN A 313 -13.31 -10.92 -3.32
N ILE A 314 -13.18 -10.16 -2.24
CA ILE A 314 -11.90 -9.98 -1.53
C ILE A 314 -11.72 -11.14 -0.55
N LEU A 315 -10.60 -11.82 -0.69
CA LEU A 315 -10.23 -12.99 0.09
C LEU A 315 -9.66 -12.58 1.45
N GLY A 316 -9.85 -13.44 2.45
CA GLY A 316 -9.27 -13.31 3.78
C GLY A 316 -8.71 -14.64 4.28
N TYR A 317 -8.38 -14.71 5.56
CA TYR A 317 -7.72 -15.88 6.14
C TYR A 317 -8.44 -16.36 7.40
N ASN A 318 -8.45 -17.67 7.62
CA ASN A 318 -8.83 -18.25 8.91
C ASN A 318 -7.56 -18.61 9.69
N LEU A 319 -7.54 -18.26 10.98
CA LEU A 319 -6.46 -18.65 11.87
C LEU A 319 -6.69 -20.05 12.43
N ARG A 320 -5.61 -20.73 12.81
CA ARG A 320 -5.67 -21.97 13.59
C ARG A 320 -6.31 -21.73 14.95
N GLN A 321 -6.98 -22.75 15.49
CA GLN A 321 -7.71 -22.65 16.77
C GLN A 321 -6.84 -22.96 18.00
N ASP A 322 -5.74 -23.68 17.82
CA ASP A 322 -4.88 -24.22 18.87
C ASP A 322 -3.60 -23.39 19.13
N LEU A 323 -3.68 -22.08 18.87
CA LEU A 323 -2.55 -21.15 19.05
C LEU A 323 -2.49 -20.66 20.50
N ASP A 324 -1.29 -20.64 21.09
CA ASP A 324 -1.07 -19.93 22.34
C ASP A 324 -1.32 -18.42 22.17
N ASN A 325 -1.60 -17.72 23.27
CA ASN A 325 -2.00 -16.31 23.23
C ASN A 325 -0.98 -15.39 22.51
N ARG A 326 0.33 -15.66 22.61
CA ARG A 326 1.36 -14.82 21.98
C ARG A 326 1.39 -15.07 20.47
N THR A 327 1.34 -16.32 20.06
CA THR A 327 1.29 -16.70 18.64
C THR A 327 0.00 -16.20 18.00
N LEU A 328 -1.14 -16.37 18.66
CA LEU A 328 -2.44 -15.88 18.19
C LEU A 328 -2.41 -14.36 17.93
N ARG A 329 -1.88 -13.56 18.86
CA ARG A 329 -1.73 -12.11 18.69
C ARG A 329 -0.89 -11.75 17.46
N THR A 330 0.22 -12.46 17.27
CA THR A 330 1.11 -12.25 16.12
C THR A 330 0.38 -12.59 14.82
N CYS A 331 -0.25 -13.76 14.75
CA CYS A 331 -0.99 -14.23 13.59
C CYS A 331 -2.17 -13.32 13.25
N GLN A 332 -2.93 -12.83 14.25
CA GLN A 332 -4.02 -11.88 14.05
C GLN A 332 -3.55 -10.61 13.37
N LYS A 333 -2.41 -10.05 13.78
CA LYS A 333 -1.83 -8.85 13.16
C LYS A 333 -1.42 -9.10 11.71
N MET A 334 -0.89 -10.29 11.38
CA MET A 334 -0.52 -10.66 10.01
C MET A 334 -1.72 -10.66 9.05
N VAL A 335 -2.90 -11.10 9.52
CA VAL A 335 -4.10 -11.26 8.68
C VAL A 335 -5.09 -10.10 8.80
N MET A 336 -4.85 -9.14 9.70
CA MET A 336 -5.80 -8.07 10.00
C MET A 336 -6.01 -7.16 8.77
N PRO A 337 -7.25 -7.01 8.26
CA PRO A 337 -7.48 -6.12 7.14
C PRO A 337 -7.33 -4.65 7.54
N GLU A 338 -7.05 -3.81 6.55
CA GLU A 338 -6.63 -2.41 6.74
C GLU A 338 -7.58 -1.56 7.59
N LEU A 339 -8.90 -1.65 7.38
CA LEU A 339 -9.86 -0.83 8.12
C LEU A 339 -9.86 -1.23 9.61
N GLN A 340 -9.86 -2.53 9.87
CA GLN A 340 -9.78 -3.11 11.21
C GLN A 340 -8.50 -2.67 11.92
N TYR A 341 -7.36 -2.75 11.22
CA TYR A 341 -6.08 -2.38 11.80
C TYR A 341 -5.98 -0.88 12.07
N THR A 342 -6.48 -0.05 11.15
CA THR A 342 -6.58 1.41 11.35
C THR A 342 -7.44 1.75 12.57
N SER A 343 -8.59 1.06 12.74
CA SER A 343 -9.46 1.24 13.90
C SER A 343 -8.83 0.74 15.20
N TYR A 344 -8.04 -0.33 15.15
CA TYR A 344 -7.29 -0.84 16.29
C TYR A 344 -6.21 0.14 16.74
N LEU A 345 -5.30 0.54 15.84
CA LEU A 345 -4.24 1.49 16.16
C LEU A 345 -4.78 2.83 16.65
N TYR A 346 -5.90 3.30 16.06
CA TYR A 346 -6.54 4.52 16.52
C TYR A 346 -7.01 4.41 17.99
N ALA A 347 -7.57 3.27 18.40
CA ALA A 347 -7.98 3.06 19.79
C ALA A 347 -6.79 2.99 20.74
N VAL A 348 -5.68 2.37 20.31
CA VAL A 348 -4.44 2.28 21.10
C VAL A 348 -3.78 3.66 21.27
N GLN A 349 -3.65 4.43 20.19
CA GLN A 349 -3.01 5.75 20.22
C GLN A 349 -3.89 6.85 20.85
N HIS A 350 -5.22 6.73 20.76
CA HIS A 350 -6.17 7.73 21.26
C HIS A 350 -7.21 7.10 22.20
N PRO A 351 -6.81 6.56 23.37
CA PRO A 351 -7.70 5.78 24.25
C PRO A 351 -8.85 6.61 24.86
N HIS A 352 -8.73 7.93 24.85
CA HIS A 352 -9.75 8.87 25.32
C HIS A 352 -10.77 9.24 24.24
N LYS A 353 -10.62 8.76 23.00
CA LYS A 353 -11.53 9.03 21.88
C LYS A 353 -12.33 7.79 21.51
N ASN A 354 -13.49 8.02 20.89
CA ASN A 354 -14.29 6.94 20.31
C ASN A 354 -13.52 6.24 19.19
N ARG A 355 -13.44 4.92 19.28
CA ARG A 355 -12.90 4.04 18.22
C ARG A 355 -13.60 4.31 16.88
N LYS A 356 -12.88 4.10 15.77
CA LYS A 356 -13.45 4.21 14.41
C LYS A 356 -14.48 3.10 14.17
N LYS A 357 -15.70 3.48 13.76
CA LYS A 357 -16.81 2.56 13.50
C LYS A 357 -16.57 1.80 12.19
N LEU A 358 -16.65 0.47 12.25
CA LEU A 358 -16.43 -0.42 11.09
C LEU A 358 -17.71 -1.06 10.56
N GLY A 359 -18.79 -1.09 11.35
CA GLY A 359 -19.98 -1.90 11.04
C GLY A 359 -19.74 -3.41 11.07
N LEU A 360 -18.63 -3.86 11.66
CA LEU A 360 -18.23 -5.26 11.80
C LEU A 360 -17.90 -5.58 13.27
N PRO A 361 -17.96 -6.85 13.69
CA PRO A 361 -17.48 -7.28 15.01
C PRO A 361 -16.01 -6.88 15.22
N LEU A 362 -15.66 -6.52 16.45
CA LEU A 362 -14.29 -6.16 16.80
C LEU A 362 -13.50 -7.42 17.17
N LEU A 363 -12.24 -7.49 16.73
CA LEU A 363 -11.29 -8.52 17.17
C LEU A 363 -11.01 -8.43 18.69
N TRP A 364 -11.05 -7.20 19.22
CA TRP A 364 -10.73 -6.88 20.60
C TRP A 364 -11.92 -6.16 21.24
N THR A 365 -12.60 -6.84 22.15
CA THR A 365 -13.73 -6.29 22.94
C THR A 365 -13.44 -6.17 24.43
N SER A 366 -12.22 -6.44 24.91
CA SER A 366 -11.91 -6.47 26.35
C SER A 366 -10.87 -5.41 26.78
N PRO A 367 -11.00 -4.77 27.96
CA PRO A 367 -10.05 -3.80 28.53
C PRO A 367 -8.70 -4.37 28.98
N GLN A 368 -8.29 -5.55 28.51
CA GLN A 368 -7.05 -6.23 28.96
C GLN A 368 -5.81 -5.87 28.12
N GLU A 369 -5.74 -4.61 27.69
CA GLU A 369 -4.52 -3.97 27.17
C GLU A 369 -4.05 -2.90 28.19
N LYS A 370 -3.75 -3.36 29.40
CA LYS A 370 -2.88 -2.65 30.34
C LYS A 370 -1.62 -3.45 30.57
#